data_AF-A0A916S5W2-F1
#
_entry.id   AF-A0A916S5W2-F1
#
_cell.length_a   1.000
_cell.length_b   1.000
_cell.length_c   1.000
_cell.angle_alpha   90.00
_cell.angle_beta   90.00
_cell.angle_gamma   90.00
#
_symmetry.space_group_name_H-M   'P 1'
#
loop_
_entity.id
_entity.type
_entity.pdbx_description
1 polymer ?
#
loop_
_entity_poly.entity_id
_entity_poly.type
_entity_poly.pdbx_seq_one_letter_code
_entity_poly.pdbx_strand_id
1 'polypeptide(L)'
;MAPVQSVPHEVNSHFSSAPYYLVSLRDPKVRQILNYAELFDKPVASNILFTTKQVHEANPVASRALIAALQEADPYINNNKAEVARQYLKTSGDPITEEEVLSVLNGKGTVFSTDPSGALPVWQYMHKAGMISTAPADWREMFFEDIQKDIAG
;
A
#
# COMPACT_ATOMS: atom_id res chain seq x y z
N MET A 1 -15.82 -11.27 -5.86
CA MET A 1 -15.81 -12.71 -6.21
C MET A 1 -14.39 -13.05 -6.66
N ALA A 2 -13.67 -13.87 -5.89
CA ALA A 2 -12.25 -14.18 -6.18
C ALA A 2 -12.16 -15.09 -7.41
N PRO A 3 -11.31 -14.78 -8.41
CA PRO A 3 -11.27 -15.49 -9.69
C PRO A 3 -10.74 -16.93 -9.61
N VAL A 4 -10.24 -17.39 -8.46
CA VAL A 4 -9.65 -18.74 -8.28
C VAL A 4 -10.70 -19.86 -8.20
N GLN A 5 -11.99 -19.53 -8.23
CA GLN A 5 -13.07 -20.52 -8.18
C GLN A 5 -13.69 -20.84 -9.54
N SER A 6 -13.14 -20.36 -10.66
CA SER A 6 -13.63 -20.76 -11.97
C SER A 6 -13.23 -22.20 -12.34
N VAL A 7 -14.14 -22.86 -13.06
CA VAL A 7 -14.02 -24.13 -13.80
C VAL A 7 -12.57 -24.46 -14.24
N PRO A 8 -12.13 -25.74 -14.24
CA PRO A 8 -10.72 -26.16 -14.19
C PRO A 8 -9.72 -25.72 -15.28
N HIS A 9 -9.98 -24.72 -16.14
CA HIS A 9 -9.26 -24.62 -17.42
C HIS A 9 -8.70 -23.27 -17.91
N GLU A 10 -8.82 -22.12 -17.25
CA GLU A 10 -8.26 -20.88 -17.85
C GLU A 10 -7.24 -20.10 -17.02
N VAL A 11 -7.34 -20.05 -15.69
CA VAL A 11 -6.37 -19.34 -14.84
C VAL A 11 -6.02 -20.19 -13.61
N ASN A 12 -4.75 -20.57 -13.46
CA ASN A 12 -4.25 -21.40 -12.35
C ASN A 12 -3.42 -20.61 -11.32
N SER A 13 -3.21 -19.31 -11.53
CA SER A 13 -2.43 -18.40 -10.68
C SER A 13 -2.83 -16.96 -10.96
N HIS A 14 -2.84 -16.10 -9.94
CA HIS A 14 -3.04 -14.65 -10.09
C HIS A 14 -2.32 -13.88 -8.98
N PHE A 15 -2.07 -12.59 -9.23
CA PHE A 15 -1.71 -11.65 -8.17
C PHE A 15 -2.95 -11.07 -7.51
N SER A 16 -2.87 -10.80 -6.21
CA SER A 16 -3.96 -10.17 -5.44
C SER A 16 -3.40 -9.45 -4.23
N SER A 17 -4.11 -8.41 -3.80
CA SER A 17 -3.83 -7.70 -2.56
C SER A 17 -4.53 -8.35 -1.36
N ALA A 18 -4.08 -7.99 -0.15
CA ALA A 18 -4.86 -8.22 1.05
C ALA A 18 -6.16 -7.38 1.02
N PRO A 19 -7.27 -7.85 1.60
CA PRO A 19 -7.44 -9.14 2.27
C PRO A 19 -7.74 -10.33 1.32
N TYR A 20 -7.92 -10.08 0.01
CA TYR A 20 -8.45 -11.07 -0.93
C TYR A 20 -7.60 -12.35 -1.09
N TYR A 21 -6.26 -12.24 -1.07
CA TYR A 21 -5.41 -13.44 -1.12
C TYR A 21 -5.48 -14.24 0.19
N LEU A 22 -5.61 -13.58 1.35
CA LEU A 22 -5.77 -14.23 2.66
C LEU A 22 -7.10 -14.99 2.73
N VAL A 23 -8.16 -14.44 2.13
CA VAL A 23 -9.43 -15.16 1.96
C VAL A 23 -9.25 -16.38 1.06
N SER A 24 -8.49 -16.25 -0.03
CA SER A 24 -8.25 -17.36 -0.96
C SER A 24 -7.45 -18.51 -0.32
N LEU A 25 -6.49 -18.19 0.56
CA LEU A 25 -5.69 -19.18 1.30
C LEU A 25 -6.48 -20.00 2.33
N ARG A 26 -7.76 -19.69 2.57
CA ARG A 26 -8.65 -20.53 3.39
C ARG A 26 -9.06 -21.81 2.68
N ASP A 27 -9.05 -21.81 1.36
CA ASP A 27 -9.25 -23.03 0.59
C ASP A 27 -7.95 -23.85 0.64
N PRO A 28 -7.97 -25.08 1.19
CA PRO A 28 -6.77 -25.92 1.28
C PRO A 28 -6.16 -26.29 -0.09
N LYS A 29 -6.86 -26.03 -1.21
CA LYS A 29 -6.34 -26.20 -2.57
C LYS A 29 -5.49 -25.02 -3.04
N VAL A 30 -5.53 -23.89 -2.34
CA VAL A 30 -4.79 -22.67 -2.70
C VAL A 30 -3.52 -22.58 -1.85
N ARG A 31 -2.41 -22.22 -2.48
CA ARG A 31 -1.15 -21.93 -1.80
C ARG A 31 -0.51 -20.68 -2.38
N GLN A 32 0.21 -19.93 -1.55
CA GLN A 32 1.00 -18.79 -2.01
C GLN A 32 2.22 -19.31 -2.78
N ILE A 33 2.41 -18.83 -4.01
CA ILE A 33 3.60 -19.15 -4.83
C ILE A 33 4.72 -18.13 -4.58
N LEU A 34 4.35 -16.86 -4.46
CA LEU A 34 5.26 -15.72 -4.35
C LEU A 34 4.55 -14.59 -3.60
N ASN A 35 5.27 -13.87 -2.76
CA ASN A 35 4.82 -12.58 -2.21
C ASN A 35 5.62 -11.45 -2.86
N TYR A 36 4.98 -10.34 -3.26
CA TYR A 36 5.70 -9.23 -3.91
C TYR A 36 6.81 -8.65 -3.01
N ALA A 37 6.63 -8.70 -1.69
CA ALA A 37 7.64 -8.26 -0.72
C ALA A 37 8.91 -9.12 -0.72
N GLU A 38 8.93 -10.25 -1.45
CA GLU A 38 10.12 -11.09 -1.66
C GLU A 38 10.90 -10.70 -2.91
N LEU A 39 10.32 -9.86 -3.77
CA LEU A 39 10.95 -9.41 -5.01
C LEU A 39 11.82 -8.16 -4.83
N PHE A 40 11.72 -7.50 -3.68
CA PHE A 40 12.38 -6.23 -3.41
C PHE A 40 13.10 -6.28 -2.06
N ASP A 41 14.30 -5.72 -2.00
CA ASP A 41 15.10 -5.63 -0.77
C ASP A 41 14.50 -4.67 0.28
N LYS A 42 13.58 -3.81 -0.16
CA LYS A 42 12.86 -2.85 0.67
C LYS A 42 11.36 -2.95 0.39
N PRO A 43 10.50 -2.59 1.37
CA PRO A 43 9.07 -2.41 1.11
C PRO A 43 8.86 -1.47 -0.08
N VAL A 44 7.94 -1.84 -0.96
CA VAL A 44 7.52 -1.02 -2.10
C VAL A 44 6.21 -0.37 -1.76
N ALA A 45 6.15 0.95 -1.94
CA ALA A 45 4.93 1.74 -1.80
C ALA A 45 3.81 1.14 -2.66
N SER A 46 2.77 0.63 -1.99
CA SER A 46 1.59 0.05 -2.64
C SER A 46 0.53 1.11 -2.94
N ASN A 47 0.45 2.16 -2.10
CA ASN A 47 -0.47 3.28 -2.23
C ASN A 47 0.31 4.59 -2.11
N ILE A 48 -0.07 5.58 -2.92
CA ILE A 48 0.48 6.94 -2.88
C ILE A 48 -0.72 7.91 -2.84
N LEU A 49 -0.72 8.83 -1.88
CA LEU A 49 -1.69 9.93 -1.84
C LEU A 49 -1.26 11.02 -2.81
N PHE A 50 -2.18 11.52 -3.62
CA PHE A 50 -1.91 12.55 -4.60
C PHE A 50 -2.99 13.63 -4.60
N THR A 51 -2.61 14.83 -5.04
CA THR A 51 -3.53 15.92 -5.35
C THR A 51 -2.96 16.73 -6.51
N THR A 52 -3.74 17.65 -7.06
CA THR A 52 -3.24 18.55 -8.10
C THR A 52 -2.37 19.65 -7.48
N LYS A 53 -1.42 20.16 -8.27
CA LYS A 53 -0.61 21.32 -7.89
C LYS A 53 -1.47 22.52 -7.47
N GLN A 54 -2.55 22.79 -8.21
CA GLN A 54 -3.48 23.88 -7.90
C GLN A 54 -4.10 23.74 -6.50
N VAL A 55 -4.56 22.53 -6.13
CA VAL A 55 -5.17 22.29 -4.81
C VAL A 55 -4.15 22.45 -3.69
N HIS A 56 -2.94 21.95 -3.88
CA HIS A 56 -1.84 22.09 -2.93
C HIS A 56 -1.46 23.57 -2.72
N GLU A 57 -1.22 24.32 -3.80
CA GLU A 57 -0.85 25.74 -3.75
C GLU A 57 -1.95 26.62 -3.15
N ALA A 58 -3.21 26.28 -3.38
CA ALA A 58 -4.34 26.98 -2.77
C ALA A 58 -4.54 26.63 -1.28
N ASN A 59 -4.07 25.46 -0.83
CA ASN A 59 -4.31 24.95 0.53
C ASN A 59 -3.04 24.38 1.19
N PRO A 60 -1.91 25.11 1.25
CA PRO A 60 -0.63 24.57 1.71
C PRO A 60 -0.63 24.19 3.20
N VAL A 61 -1.53 24.79 4.00
CA VAL A 61 -1.73 24.40 5.40
C VAL A 61 -2.41 23.03 5.51
N ALA A 62 -3.41 22.77 4.68
CA ALA A 62 -4.13 21.50 4.70
C ALA A 62 -3.24 20.34 4.23
N SER A 63 -2.42 20.56 3.19
CA SER A 63 -1.45 19.55 2.75
C SER A 63 -0.45 19.18 3.84
N ARG A 64 0.14 20.17 4.53
CA ARG A 64 1.06 19.90 5.64
C ARG A 64 0.38 19.25 6.83
N ALA A 65 -0.84 19.67 7.17
CA ALA A 65 -1.61 19.05 8.26
C ALA A 65 -1.91 17.57 7.97
N LEU A 66 -2.21 17.22 6.71
CA LEU A 66 -2.42 15.83 6.32
C LEU A 66 -1.14 14.99 6.50
N ILE A 67 0.00 15.49 6.05
CA ILE A 67 1.29 14.78 6.18
C ILE A 67 1.67 14.62 7.66
N ALA A 68 1.52 15.67 8.47
CA ALA A 68 1.77 15.61 9.91
C ALA A 68 0.87 14.58 10.61
N ALA A 69 -0.41 14.49 10.23
CA ALA A 69 -1.32 13.48 10.76
C ALA A 69 -0.88 12.05 10.39
N LEU A 70 -0.35 11.84 9.18
CA LEU A 70 0.20 10.54 8.78
C LEU A 70 1.47 10.20 9.56
N GLN A 71 2.37 11.15 9.76
CA GLN A 71 3.59 10.96 10.57
C GLN A 71 3.27 10.61 12.04
N GLU A 72 2.14 11.05 12.58
CA GLU A 72 1.65 10.64 13.90
C GLU A 72 1.00 9.25 13.85
N ALA A 73 0.14 9.01 12.87
CA ALA A 73 -0.65 7.78 12.76
C ALA A 73 0.20 6.55 12.40
N ASP A 74 1.15 6.68 11.49
CA ASP A 74 1.93 5.55 10.96
C ASP A 74 2.72 4.82 12.05
N PRO A 75 3.52 5.50 12.91
CA PRO A 75 4.18 4.85 14.04
C PRO A 75 3.18 4.24 15.03
N TYR A 76 2.06 4.91 15.27
CA TYR A 76 1.02 4.39 16.16
C TYR A 76 0.43 3.08 15.61
N ILE A 77 0.10 3.01 14.32
CA ILE A 77 -0.41 1.79 13.66
C ILE A 77 0.62 0.67 13.71
N ASN A 78 1.88 0.97 13.40
CA ASN A 78 2.94 -0.02 13.39
C ASN A 78 3.14 -0.66 14.78
N ASN A 79 2.99 0.11 15.85
CA ASN A 79 3.20 -0.33 17.23
C ASN A 79 1.94 -0.89 17.92
N ASN A 80 0.74 -0.51 17.48
CA ASN A 80 -0.52 -0.81 18.18
C ASN A 80 -1.52 -1.61 17.30
N LYS A 81 -1.04 -2.51 16.45
CA LYS A 81 -1.83 -3.22 15.44
C LYS A 81 -3.13 -3.86 15.96
N ALA A 82 -3.12 -4.47 17.14
CA ALA A 82 -4.32 -5.09 17.73
C ALA A 82 -5.38 -4.05 18.11
N GLU A 83 -4.95 -2.93 18.69
CA GLU A 83 -5.86 -1.83 18.99
C GLU A 83 -6.42 -1.21 17.70
N VAL A 84 -5.56 -0.96 16.72
CA VAL A 84 -5.96 -0.42 15.42
C VAL A 84 -6.94 -1.34 14.70
N ALA A 85 -6.76 -2.66 14.76
CA ALA A 85 -7.72 -3.61 14.20
C ALA A 85 -9.13 -3.45 14.79
N ARG A 86 -9.23 -3.28 16.12
CA ARG A 86 -10.52 -3.02 16.80
C ARG A 86 -11.11 -1.66 16.42
N GLN A 87 -10.28 -0.62 16.41
CA GLN A 87 -10.72 0.73 16.05
C GLN A 87 -11.21 0.80 14.59
N TYR A 88 -10.50 0.12 13.68
CA TYR A 88 -10.89 -0.02 12.28
C TYR A 88 -12.28 -0.63 12.16
N LEU A 89 -12.52 -1.81 12.76
CA LEU A 89 -13.81 -2.50 12.66
C LEU A 89 -14.97 -1.71 13.25
N LYS A 90 -14.72 -1.01 14.37
CA LYS A 90 -15.72 -0.11 14.98
C LYS A 90 -16.12 1.03 14.04
N THR A 91 -15.20 1.48 13.20
CA THR A 91 -15.38 2.65 12.32
C THR A 91 -15.87 2.26 10.92
N SER A 92 -15.34 1.18 10.34
CA SER A 92 -15.66 0.75 8.97
C SER A 92 -16.99 0.00 8.89
N GLY A 93 -17.34 -0.78 9.92
CA GLY A 93 -18.49 -1.69 9.87
C GLY A 93 -18.27 -2.88 8.92
N ASP A 94 -17.02 -3.16 8.53
CA ASP A 94 -16.71 -4.25 7.62
C ASP A 94 -17.09 -5.61 8.22
N PRO A 95 -17.61 -6.56 7.42
CA PRO A 95 -18.01 -7.89 7.87
C PRO A 95 -16.81 -8.84 7.97
N ILE A 96 -15.70 -8.40 8.56
CA ILE A 96 -14.48 -9.18 8.76
C ILE A 96 -14.10 -9.23 10.25
N THR A 97 -13.37 -10.25 10.67
CA THR A 97 -12.97 -10.44 12.07
C THR A 97 -11.75 -9.60 12.43
N GLU A 98 -11.56 -9.33 13.72
CA GLU A 98 -10.35 -8.65 14.22
C GLU A 98 -9.08 -9.42 13.84
N GLU A 99 -9.14 -10.75 13.88
CA GLU A 99 -8.03 -11.63 13.49
C GLU A 99 -7.69 -11.50 12.00
N GLU A 100 -8.70 -11.38 11.14
CA GLU A 100 -8.49 -11.13 9.72
C GLU A 100 -7.81 -9.78 9.49
N VAL A 101 -8.26 -8.71 10.16
CA VAL A 101 -7.59 -7.39 10.08
C VAL A 101 -6.16 -7.46 10.61
N LEU A 102 -5.94 -8.12 11.75
CA LEU A 102 -4.61 -8.33 12.31
C LEU A 102 -3.69 -9.10 11.36
N SER A 103 -4.21 -10.11 10.66
CA SER A 103 -3.41 -10.85 9.67
C SER A 103 -2.98 -9.97 8.50
N VAL A 104 -3.81 -9.00 8.10
CA VAL A 104 -3.43 -7.98 7.10
C VAL A 104 -2.35 -7.06 7.66
N LEU A 105 -2.56 -6.49 8.85
CA LEU A 105 -1.61 -5.55 9.48
C LEU A 105 -0.24 -6.18 9.76
N ASN A 106 -0.19 -7.50 10.02
CA ASN A 106 1.04 -8.25 10.21
C ASN A 106 1.58 -8.90 8.92
N GLY A 107 0.89 -8.70 7.79
CA GLY A 107 1.27 -9.28 6.51
C GLY A 107 2.65 -8.82 6.07
N LYS A 108 3.45 -9.74 5.52
CA LYS A 108 4.80 -9.43 5.00
C LYS A 108 4.72 -8.30 3.96
N GLY A 109 5.56 -7.28 4.14
CA GLY A 109 5.57 -6.08 3.29
C GLY A 109 4.57 -5.00 3.68
N THR A 110 3.72 -5.24 4.69
CA THR A 110 2.80 -4.23 5.22
C THR A 110 3.57 -3.32 6.17
N VAL A 111 3.83 -2.10 5.71
CA VAL A 111 4.46 -1.03 6.48
C VAL A 111 3.64 0.23 6.25
N PHE A 112 3.26 0.90 7.33
CA PHE A 112 2.67 2.23 7.28
C PHE A 112 3.80 3.25 7.42
N SER A 113 3.96 4.10 6.40
CA SER A 113 5.00 5.12 6.36
C SER A 113 4.68 6.17 5.30
N THR A 114 5.13 7.40 5.55
CA THR A 114 5.16 8.48 4.57
C THR A 114 6.33 8.36 3.58
N ASP A 115 7.32 7.51 3.85
CA ASP A 115 8.46 7.27 2.95
C ASP A 115 8.00 6.53 1.67
N PRO A 116 8.18 7.10 0.47
CA PRO A 116 7.84 6.47 -0.81
C PRO A 116 8.87 5.41 -1.24
N SER A 117 9.36 4.63 -0.28
CA SER A 117 10.33 3.56 -0.47
C SER A 117 9.90 2.63 -1.61
N GLY A 118 10.85 2.34 -2.51
CA GLY A 118 10.65 1.42 -3.63
C GLY A 118 9.80 1.95 -4.79
N ALA A 119 9.27 3.17 -4.76
CA ALA A 119 8.44 3.71 -5.85
C ALA A 119 9.25 3.98 -7.14
N LEU A 120 10.47 4.51 -7.02
CA LEU A 120 11.29 4.88 -8.18
C LEU A 120 11.62 3.69 -9.11
N PRO A 121 12.11 2.53 -8.60
CA PRO A 121 12.32 1.35 -9.45
C PRO A 121 11.05 0.88 -10.18
N VAL A 122 9.87 1.02 -9.55
CA VAL A 122 8.59 0.67 -10.17
C VAL A 122 8.28 1.59 -11.35
N TRP A 123 8.37 2.91 -11.17
CA TRP A 123 8.13 3.85 -12.27
C TRP A 123 9.15 3.68 -13.41
N GLN A 124 10.41 3.45 -13.08
CA GLN A 124 11.45 3.17 -14.09
C GLN A 124 11.15 1.89 -14.87
N TYR A 125 10.67 0.84 -14.20
CA TYR A 125 10.23 -0.38 -14.86
C TYR A 125 9.01 -0.14 -15.75
N MET A 126 7.99 0.59 -15.26
CA MET A 126 6.79 0.94 -16.03
C MET A 126 7.17 1.67 -17.33
N HIS A 127 8.12 2.60 -17.27
CA HIS A 127 8.62 3.28 -18.47
C HIS A 127 9.36 2.32 -19.41
N LYS A 128 10.27 1.50 -18.89
CA LYS A 128 10.97 0.48 -19.68
C LYS A 128 10.02 -0.51 -20.36
N ALA A 129 8.92 -0.86 -19.70
CA ALA A 129 7.89 -1.74 -20.21
C ALA A 129 6.88 -1.04 -21.15
N GLY A 130 7.02 0.26 -21.37
CA GLY A 130 6.13 1.04 -22.23
C GLY A 130 4.76 1.35 -21.64
N MET A 131 4.58 1.19 -20.32
CA MET A 131 3.32 1.49 -19.61
C MET A 131 3.14 3.00 -19.39
N ILE A 132 4.24 3.74 -19.27
CA ILE A 132 4.26 5.20 -19.16
C ILE A 132 5.30 5.77 -20.12
N SER A 133 5.06 6.98 -20.64
CA SER A 133 5.93 7.64 -21.61
C SER A 133 7.17 8.29 -20.98
N THR A 134 7.13 8.56 -19.68
CA THR A 134 8.20 9.22 -18.93
C THR A 134 8.28 8.63 -17.53
N ALA A 135 9.49 8.39 -17.03
CA ALA A 135 9.74 8.06 -15.63
C ALA A 135 10.59 9.16 -14.99
N PRO A 136 10.39 9.45 -13.68
CA PRO A 136 11.26 10.35 -12.95
C PRO A 136 12.68 9.77 -12.85
N ALA A 137 13.69 10.63 -12.89
CA ALA A 137 15.07 10.21 -12.61
C ALA A 137 15.30 10.10 -11.09
N ASP A 138 14.62 10.94 -10.32
CA ASP A 138 14.62 10.95 -8.86
C ASP A 138 13.19 10.89 -8.31
N TRP A 139 12.96 10.12 -7.24
CA TRP A 139 11.63 9.99 -6.64
C TRP A 139 11.03 11.35 -6.25
N ARG A 140 11.87 12.31 -5.87
CA ARG A 140 11.48 13.67 -5.47
C ARG A 140 10.76 14.44 -6.57
N GLU A 141 10.99 14.11 -7.84
CA GLU A 141 10.27 14.74 -8.96
C GLU A 141 8.76 14.49 -8.91
N MET A 142 8.31 13.47 -8.17
CA MET A 142 6.91 13.10 -8.02
C MET A 142 6.22 13.67 -6.76
N PHE A 143 6.95 14.39 -5.90
CA PHE A 143 6.43 14.91 -4.62
C PHE A 143 6.67 16.42 -4.49
N PHE A 144 5.75 17.12 -3.83
CA PHE A 144 5.87 18.57 -3.61
C PHE A 144 7.09 18.91 -2.74
N GLU A 145 7.88 19.92 -3.15
CA GLU A 145 9.17 20.27 -2.52
C GLU A 145 9.06 20.59 -1.03
N ASP A 146 7.97 21.25 -0.62
CA ASP A 146 7.72 21.61 0.77
C ASP A 146 7.38 20.37 1.63
N ILE A 147 6.80 19.33 1.03
CA ILE A 147 6.47 18.06 1.68
C ILE A 147 7.66 17.09 1.66
N GLN A 148 8.58 17.17 0.70
CA GLN A 148 9.75 16.28 0.62
C GLN A 148 10.59 16.29 1.91
N LYS A 149 10.66 17.42 2.61
CA LYS A 149 11.36 17.56 3.90
C LYS A 149 10.70 16.77 5.02
N ASP A 150 9.37 16.65 4.94
CA ASP A 150 8.56 15.92 5.92
C ASP A 150 8.56 14.42 5.59
N ILE A 151 8.77 14.04 4.32
CA ILE A 151 8.76 12.65 3.85
C ILE A 151 10.08 11.89 4.12
N ALA A 152 11.15 12.57 4.55
CA ALA A 152 12.49 11.99 4.72
C ALA A 152 13.09 12.14 6.13
N GLY A 153 12.25 12.40 7.14
CA GLY A 153 12.63 12.49 8.55
C GLY A 153 12.63 11.14 9.26
#